data_AF-A0A965C3I0-F1
#
_entry.id   AF-A0A965C3I0-F1
#
_cell.length_a   1.000
_cell.length_b   1.000
_cell.length_c   1.000
_cell.angle_alpha   90.00
_cell.angle_beta   90.00
_cell.angle_gamma   90.00
#
_symmetry.space_group_name_H-M   'P 1'
#
loop_
_entity.id
_entity.type
_entity.pdbx_description
1 polymer ?
#
loop_
_entity_poly.entity_id
_entity_poly.type
_entity_poly.pdbx_seq_one_letter_code
_entity_poly.pdbx_strand_id
1 'polypeptide(L)' 'MAKVNIDGVEYDTETMSQDAKARFEMLVLTEQKIRQLQSEVAMLQTARQAYASALKASLVTLSQTPPLGELIE' A
#
# COMPACT_ATOMS: atom_id res chain seq x y z
N MET A 1 -6.71 19.35 30.30
CA MET A 1 -5.90 18.12 30.20
C MET A 1 -6.20 17.42 28.90
N ALA A 2 -5.52 17.84 27.83
CA ALA A 2 -5.51 17.06 26.60
C ALA A 2 -4.59 15.86 26.81
N LYS A 3 -5.09 14.65 26.58
CA LYS A 3 -4.35 13.42 26.79
C LYS A 3 -4.08 12.74 25.46
N VAL A 4 -2.88 12.20 25.29
CA VAL A 4 -2.46 11.47 24.10
C VAL A 4 -2.11 10.05 24.48
N ASN A 5 -2.54 9.09 23.66
CA ASN A 5 -2.16 7.70 23.84
C ASN A 5 -0.97 7.39 22.92
N ILE A 6 0.13 6.93 23.50
CA ILE A 6 1.34 6.49 22.77
C ILE A 6 1.61 5.06 23.22
N ASP A 7 1.61 4.11 22.28
CA ASP A 7 1.82 2.68 22.55
C ASP A 7 0.92 2.08 23.65
N GLY A 8 -0.32 2.55 23.75
CA GLY A 8 -1.28 2.09 24.76
C GLY A 8 -1.15 2.80 26.11
N VAL A 9 -0.17 3.68 26.29
CA VAL A 9 0.02 4.47 27.52
C VAL A 9 -0.55 5.87 27.33
N GLU A 10 -1.36 6.31 28.29
CA GLU A 10 -2.01 7.63 28.29
C GLU A 10 -1.11 8.66 28.96
N TYR A 11 -0.74 9.71 28.21
CA TYR A 11 0.10 10.80 28.68
C TYR A 11 -0.69 12.11 28.72
N ASP A 12 -0.52 12.88 29.79
CA ASP A 12 -1.04 14.24 29.84
C ASP A 12 -0.10 15.19 29.09
N THR A 13 -0.59 15.77 28.00
CA THR A 13 0.19 16.69 27.18
C THR A 13 0.56 17.97 27.92
N GLU A 14 -0.15 18.34 28.98
CA GLU A 14 0.19 19.52 29.80
C GLU A 14 1.43 19.26 30.66
N THR A 15 1.73 18.00 30.97
CA THR A 15 2.90 17.58 31.77
C THR A 15 4.14 17.27 30.93
N MET A 16 4.00 17.18 29.60
CA MET A 16 5.11 16.88 28.71
C MET A 16 6.08 18.07 28.60
N SER A 17 7.38 17.78 28.60
CA SER A 17 8.40 18.77 28.28
C SER A 17 8.27 19.26 26.84
N GLN A 18 8.85 20.43 26.54
CA GLN A 18 8.84 20.98 25.19
C GLN A 18 9.51 20.03 24.17
N ASP A 19 10.62 19.39 24.56
CA ASP A 19 11.31 18.39 23.74
C ASP A 19 10.44 17.15 23.49
N ALA A 20 9.72 16.66 24.53
CA ALA A 20 8.81 15.53 24.38
C ALA A 20 7.64 15.85 23.41
N LYS A 21 7.11 17.08 23.46
CA LYS A 21 6.07 17.53 22.51
C LYS A 21 6.58 17.55 21.08
N ALA A 22 7.78 18.10 20.85
CA ALA A 22 8.38 18.14 19.52
C ALA A 22 8.61 16.73 18.95
N ARG A 23 9.10 15.79 19.77
CA ARG A 23 9.26 14.39 19.36
C ARG A 23 7.92 13.71 19.06
N PHE A 24 6.89 13.99 19.85
CA PHE A 24 5.54 13.46 19.62
C PHE A 24 4.95 13.96 18.29
N GLU A 25 5.08 15.26 17.99
CA GLU A 25 4.66 15.81 16.70
C GLU A 25 5.37 15.13 15.53
N MET A 26 6.68 14.92 15.67
CA MET A 26 7.46 14.20 14.66
C MET A 26 7.03 12.75 14.48
N LEU A 27 6.72 12.05 15.58
CA LEU A 27 6.19 10.69 15.55
C LEU A 27 4.87 10.64 14.79
N VAL A 28 3.91 11.49 15.17
CA VAL A 28 2.59 11.59 14.54
C VAL A 28 2.70 11.89 13.04
N LEU A 29 3.58 12.81 12.65
CA LEU A 29 3.85 13.10 11.25
C LEU A 29 4.42 11.90 10.50
N THR A 30 5.36 11.18 11.13
CA THR A 30 5.97 9.99 10.54
C THR A 30 4.96 8.88 10.33
N GLU A 31 4.08 8.63 11.30
CA GLU A 31 3.01 7.66 11.16
C GLU A 31 2.02 8.01 10.05
N GLN A 32 1.65 9.29 9.93
CA GLN A 32 0.77 9.74 8.84
C GLN A 32 1.39 9.44 7.48
N LYS A 33 2.70 9.71 7.32
CA LYS A 33 3.43 9.39 6.09
C LYS A 33 3.47 7.89 5.81
N ILE A 34 3.69 7.07 6.84
CA ILE A 34 3.66 5.60 6.70
C ILE A 34 2.29 5.13 6.20
N ARG A 35 1.19 5.62 6.81
CA ARG A 35 -0.17 5.28 6.38
C ARG A 35 -0.44 5.70 4.93
N GLN A 36 0.02 6.88 4.54
CA GLN A 36 -0.10 7.34 3.15
C GLN A 36 0.64 6.40 2.19
N LEU A 37 1.91 6.07 2.47
CA LEU A 37 2.70 5.17 1.63
C LEU A 37 2.07 3.77 1.54
N GLN A 38 1.48 3.26 2.62
CA GLN A 38 0.76 1.98 2.59
C GLN A 38 -0.46 2.02 1.66
N SER A 39 -1.19 3.14 1.63
CA SER A 39 -2.29 3.34 0.68
C SER A 39 -1.79 3.34 -0.77
N GLU A 40 -0.70 4.05 -1.04
CA GLU A 40 -0.06 4.06 -2.36
C GLU A 40 0.40 2.67 -2.80
N VAL A 41 1.01 1.90 -1.88
CA VAL A 41 1.41 0.52 -2.13
C VAL A 41 0.19 -0.35 -2.47
N ALA A 42 -0.93 -0.23 -1.76
CA ALA A 42 -2.14 -1.00 -2.05
C ALA A 42 -2.71 -0.70 -3.45
N MET A 43 -2.70 0.58 -3.87
CA MET A 43 -3.09 0.98 -5.22
C MET A 43 -2.18 0.35 -6.27
N LEU A 44 -0.86 0.42 -6.06
CA LEU A 44 0.13 -0.15 -6.98
C LEU A 44 0.04 -1.68 -7.06
N GLN A 45 -0.27 -2.36 -5.96
CA GLN A 45 -0.50 -3.80 -5.95
C GLN A 45 -1.70 -4.19 -6.81
N THR A 46 -2.78 -3.41 -6.77
CA THR A 46 -3.96 -3.61 -7.62
C THR A 46 -3.60 -3.46 -9.10
N ALA A 47 -2.88 -2.38 -9.44
CA ALA A 47 -2.40 -2.16 -10.81
C ALA A 47 -1.49 -3.30 -11.29
N ARG A 48 -0.54 -3.74 -10.45
CA ARG A 48 0.34 -4.88 -10.74
C ARG A 48 -0.46 -6.15 -11.04
N GLN A 49 -1.49 -6.44 -10.24
CA GLN A 49 -2.34 -7.62 -10.44
C GLN A 49 -3.09 -7.55 -11.78
N ALA A 50 -3.61 -6.38 -12.14
CA ALA A 50 -4.27 -6.15 -13.42
C ALA A 50 -3.29 -6.38 -14.59
N TYR A 51 -2.10 -5.79 -14.54
CA TYR A 51 -1.08 -5.97 -15.59
C TYR A 51 -0.60 -7.42 -15.70
N ALA A 52 -0.40 -8.11 -14.58
CA ALA A 52 -0.04 -9.53 -14.60
C ALA A 52 -1.14 -10.40 -15.24
N SER A 53 -2.41 -10.07 -14.99
CA SER A 53 -3.55 -10.79 -15.56
C SER A 53 -3.66 -10.54 -17.08
N ALA A 54 -3.52 -9.29 -17.50
CA ALA A 54 -3.51 -8.92 -18.93
C ALA A 54 -2.35 -9.60 -19.68
N LEU A 55 -1.15 -9.62 -19.08
CA LEU A 55 0.00 -10.30 -19.67
C LEU A 55 -0.26 -11.80 -19.86
N LYS A 56 -0.80 -12.48 -18.84
CA LYS A 56 -1.15 -13.91 -18.94
C LYS A 56 -2.14 -14.18 -20.07
N ALA A 57 -3.17 -13.34 -20.21
CA ALA A 57 -4.15 -13.48 -21.30
C ALA A 57 -3.48 -13.37 -22.67
N SER A 58 -2.62 -12.37 -22.88
CA SER A 58 -1.88 -12.20 -24.14
C SER A 58 -0.95 -13.37 -24.47
N LEU A 59 -0.31 -13.96 -23.47
CA LEU A 59 0.58 -15.11 -23.66
C LEU A 59 -0.19 -16.39 -24.02
N VAL A 60 -1.39 -16.59 -23.47
CA VAL A 60 -2.26 -17.74 -23.83
C VAL A 60 -2.77 -17.61 -25.27
N THR A 61 -3.13 -16.41 -25.71
CA THR A 61 -3.57 -16.19 -27.10
C THR A 61 -2.48 -16.54 -28.11
N LEU A 62 -1.21 -16.28 -27.78
CA LEU A 62 -0.08 -16.66 -28.65
C LEU A 62 0.17 -18.18 -28.70
N SER A 63 -0.20 -18.93 -27.65
CA SER A 63 0.02 -20.38 -27.60
C SER A 63 -1.12 -21.22 -28.20
N GLN A 64 -2.25 -20.60 -28.57
CA GLN A 64 -3.43 -21.27 -29.13
C GLN A 64 -3.63 -20.98 -30.62
N THR A 65 -2.57 -20.73 -31.39
CA THR A 65 -2.69 -20.77 -32.86
C THR A 65 -2.90 -22.23 -33.26
N PRO A 66 -4.08 -22.65 -33.76
CA PRO A 66 -4.25 -24.01 -34.26
C PRO A 66 -3.29 -24.22 -35.43
N PRO A 67 -2.66 -25.40 -35.59
CA PRO A 67 -1.94 -25.68 -36.81
C PRO A 67 -2.89 -25.50 -38.00
N LEU A 68 -2.44 -24.81 -39.04
CA LEU A 68 -3.12 -24.50 -40.31
C LEU A 68 -3.52 -25.76 -41.13
N GLY A 69 -3.76 -26.89 -40.49
CA GLY A 69 -3.96 -28.22 -41.10
C GLY A 69 -5.38 -28.77 -41.10
N GLU A 70 -6.37 -28.08 -40.53
CA GLU A 70 -7.77 -28.58 -40.42
C GLU A 70 -8.80 -27.77 -41.23
N LEU A 71 -8.38 -27.00 -42.23
CA LEU A 71 -9.29 -26.24 -43.11
C LEU A 71 -9.60 -26.93 -44.44
N ILE A 72 -9.36 -28.23 -44.57
CA ILE A 72 -9.72 -28.99 -45.78
C ILE A 72 -10.21 -30.39 -45.39
N GLU A 73 -11.50 -30.51 -45.06
CA GLU A 73 -12.34 -31.67 -45.40
C GLU A 73 -13.63 -31.18 -46.04
#